data_AF-A0A7K0C9L1-F1
#
_entry.id   AF-A0A7K0C9L1-F1
#
_cell.length_a   1.000
_cell.length_b   1.000
_cell.length_c   1.000
_cell.angle_alpha   90.00
_cell.angle_beta   90.00
_cell.angle_gamma   90.00
#
_symmetry.space_group_name_H-M   'P 1'
#
loop_
_entity.id
_entity.type
_entity.pdbx_description
1 polymer ?
#
loop_
_entity_poly.entity_id
_entity_poly.type
_entity_poly.pdbx_seq_one_letter_code
_entity_poly.pdbx_strand_id
1 'polypeptide(L)'
;MHETGLCEAILQAVERRAQGRRVTGVTVRIGELHAVSEPALAQSFALVSAGSVADGADIDLVAVDGDTFVLESIRLAAAEGAGDVPGHPG
;
A
#
# COMPACT_ATOMS: atom_id res chain seq x y z
N MET A 1 -9.24 20.47 -0.14
CA MET A 1 -7.78 20.76 -0.07
C MET A 1 -7.21 20.41 1.32
N HIS A 2 -7.80 19.45 2.04
CA HIS A 2 -7.32 18.97 3.36
C HIS A 2 -6.87 17.50 3.27
N GLU A 3 -7.54 16.70 2.42
CA GLU A 3 -7.26 15.27 2.26
C GLU A 3 -6.02 14.91 1.41
N THR A 4 -5.62 15.73 0.44
CA THR A 4 -4.48 15.42 -0.45
C THR A 4 -3.16 15.30 0.31
N GLY A 5 -2.94 16.18 1.29
CA GLY A 5 -1.74 16.12 2.14
C GLY A 5 -1.71 14.95 3.12
N LEU A 6 -2.88 14.38 3.47
CA LEU A 6 -2.97 13.21 4.33
C LEU A 6 -2.54 11.94 3.57
N CYS A 7 -3.02 11.78 2.33
CA CYS A 7 -2.63 10.68 1.46
C CYS A 7 -1.13 10.73 1.11
N GLU A 8 -0.59 11.92 0.82
CA GLU A 8 0.86 12.09 0.58
C GLU A 8 1.70 11.76 1.82
N ALA A 9 1.23 12.12 3.03
CA ALA A 9 1.93 11.79 4.27
C ALA A 9 1.94 10.28 4.55
N ILE A 10 0.85 9.57 4.24
CA ILE A 10 0.76 8.11 4.38
C ILE A 10 1.66 7.43 3.36
N LEU A 11 1.63 7.87 2.10
CA LEU A 11 2.50 7.34 1.05
C LEU A 11 3.98 7.55 1.43
N GLN A 12 4.37 8.76 1.84
CA GLN A 12 5.72 9.02 2.33
C GLN A 12 6.09 8.18 3.56
N ALA A 13 5.16 7.91 4.48
CA ALA A 13 5.43 7.06 5.64
C ALA A 13 5.67 5.61 5.20
N VAL A 14 4.90 5.09 4.24
CA VAL A 14 5.07 3.77 3.64
C VAL A 14 6.39 3.71 2.86
N GLU A 15 6.70 4.70 2.04
CA GLU A 15 7.96 4.80 1.28
C GLU A 15 9.18 4.91 2.20
N ARG A 16 9.10 5.71 3.28
CA ARG A 16 10.14 5.80 4.31
C ARG A 16 10.33 4.48 5.05
N ARG A 17 9.24 3.78 5.36
CA ARG A 17 9.27 2.46 6.02
C ARG A 17 9.85 1.40 5.08
N ALA A 18 9.55 1.48 3.79
CA ALA A 18 10.06 0.61 2.75
C ALA A 18 11.50 0.96 2.33
N GLN A 19 11.95 2.18 2.59
CA GLN A 19 13.30 2.67 2.27
C GLN A 19 13.67 2.46 0.79
N GLY A 20 12.71 2.67 -0.12
CA GLY A 20 12.92 2.44 -1.56
C GLY A 20 12.93 0.97 -1.99
N ARG A 21 12.64 0.02 -1.08
CA ARG A 21 12.53 -1.40 -1.39
C ARG A 21 11.12 -1.74 -1.84
N ARG A 22 11.01 -2.62 -2.83
CA ARG A 22 9.71 -3.10 -3.31
C ARG A 22 8.95 -3.76 -2.17
N VAL A 23 7.69 -3.38 -1.96
CA VAL A 23 6.78 -4.02 -1.02
C VAL A 23 6.07 -5.14 -1.77
N THR A 24 5.94 -6.30 -1.14
CA THR A 24 5.26 -7.50 -1.70
C THR A 24 4.01 -7.87 -0.95
N GLY A 25 3.90 -7.43 0.31
CA GLY A 25 2.75 -7.67 1.15
C GLY A 25 2.57 -6.53 2.14
N VAL A 26 1.33 -6.13 2.39
CA VAL A 26 0.95 -5.12 3.37
C VAL A 26 -0.17 -5.69 4.22
N THR A 27 -0.06 -5.59 5.54
CA THR A 27 -1.17 -5.94 6.43
C THR A 27 -1.69 -4.66 7.05
N VAL A 28 -3.00 -4.47 7.01
CA VAL A 28 -3.67 -3.35 7.69
C VAL A 28 -4.77 -3.85 8.58
N ARG A 29 -4.98 -3.15 9.70
CA ARG A 29 -6.14 -3.38 10.55
C ARG A 29 -7.17 -2.29 10.28
N ILE A 30 -8.40 -2.72 10.00
CA ILE A 30 -9.52 -1.81 9.74
C ILE A 30 -10.68 -2.16 10.67
N GLY A 31 -11.18 -1.11 11.31
CA GLY A 31 -12.37 -1.12 12.13
C GLY A 31 -13.60 -1.60 11.36
N GLU A 32 -14.38 -2.53 11.92
CA GLU A 32 -15.63 -3.02 11.31
C GLU A 32 -16.64 -1.91 10.97
N LEU A 33 -16.57 -0.78 11.68
CA LEU A 33 -17.39 0.42 11.40
C LEU A 33 -17.13 1.04 10.03
N HIS A 34 -15.97 0.78 9.41
CA HIS A 34 -15.66 1.27 8.06
C HIS A 34 -16.37 0.50 6.96
N ALA A 35 -16.91 -0.70 7.24
CA ALA A 35 -17.58 -1.57 6.26
C ALA A 35 -16.76 -1.80 4.97
N VAL A 36 -15.43 -1.76 5.06
CA VAL A 36 -14.53 -1.96 3.92
C VAL A 36 -14.32 -3.44 3.67
N SER A 37 -14.58 -3.86 2.43
CA SER A 37 -14.29 -5.23 1.99
C SER A 37 -12.83 -5.33 1.55
N GLU A 38 -12.14 -6.38 1.98
CA GLU A 38 -10.76 -6.71 1.60
C GLU A 38 -10.47 -6.55 0.09
N PRO A 39 -11.29 -7.06 -0.85
CA PRO A 39 -11.09 -6.84 -2.29
C PRO A 39 -11.19 -5.36 -2.71
N ALA A 40 -12.07 -4.57 -2.08
CA ALA A 40 -12.20 -3.15 -2.40
C ALA A 40 -10.99 -2.34 -1.92
N LEU A 41 -10.46 -2.69 -0.73
CA LEU A 41 -9.22 -2.13 -0.22
C LEU A 41 -8.04 -2.52 -1.12
N ALA A 42 -7.94 -3.78 -1.50
CA ALA A 42 -6.88 -4.28 -2.38
C ALA A 42 -6.86 -3.60 -3.73
N GLN A 43 -8.03 -3.42 -4.33
CA GLN A 43 -8.13 -2.71 -5.59
C GLN A 43 -7.74 -1.23 -5.46
N SER A 44 -8.20 -0.57 -4.39
CA SER A 44 -7.87 0.84 -4.13
C SER A 44 -6.38 1.03 -3.86
N PHE A 45 -5.79 0.13 -3.07
CA PHE A 45 -4.37 0.11 -2.77
C PHE A 45 -3.53 -0.10 -4.03
N ALA A 46 -3.90 -1.06 -4.88
CA ALA A 46 -3.20 -1.33 -6.13
C ALA A 46 -3.23 -0.12 -7.09
N LEU A 47 -4.32 0.63 -7.12
CA LEU A 47 -4.42 1.85 -7.94
C LEU A 47 -3.53 2.98 -7.44
N VAL A 48 -3.43 3.19 -6.12
CA VAL A 48 -2.57 4.24 -5.56
C VAL A 48 -1.10 3.84 -5.47
N SER A 49 -0.82 2.54 -5.35
CA SER A 49 0.54 1.99 -5.35
C SER A 49 1.09 1.77 -6.75
N ALA A 50 0.25 1.89 -7.78
CA ALA A 50 0.65 1.78 -9.17
C ALA A 50 1.78 2.76 -9.50
N GLY A 51 2.92 2.25 -9.96
CA GLY A 51 4.11 3.05 -10.24
C GLY A 51 4.94 3.48 -9.02
N SER A 52 4.65 2.94 -7.83
CA SER A 52 5.42 3.15 -6.59
C SER A 52 6.12 1.87 -6.10
N VAL A 53 6.83 1.95 -4.98
CA VAL A 53 7.50 0.79 -4.37
C VAL A 53 6.55 -0.34 -3.98
N ALA A 54 5.25 -0.08 -3.84
CA ALA A 54 4.23 -1.10 -3.54
C ALA A 54 3.40 -1.50 -4.77
N ASP A 55 3.89 -1.23 -5.97
CA ASP A 55 3.27 -1.68 -7.23
C ASP A 55 3.24 -3.21 -7.29
N GLY A 56 2.02 -3.75 -7.34
CA GLY A 56 1.76 -5.19 -7.32
C GLY A 56 1.90 -5.86 -5.95
N ALA A 57 1.89 -5.10 -4.84
CA ALA A 57 1.89 -5.68 -3.49
C ALA A 57 0.51 -6.21 -3.11
N ASP A 58 0.49 -7.35 -2.43
CA ASP A 58 -0.73 -7.94 -1.86
C ASP A 58 -1.11 -7.20 -0.55
N ILE A 59 -2.39 -6.96 -0.30
CA ILE A 59 -2.85 -6.31 0.94
C ILE A 59 -3.88 -7.18 1.65
N ASP A 60 -3.60 -7.43 2.93
CA ASP A 60 -4.38 -8.27 3.83
C ASP A 60 -5.12 -7.38 4.83
N LEU A 61 -6.45 -7.58 4.96
CA LEU A 61 -7.31 -6.79 5.82
C LEU A 61 -7.66 -7.59 7.07
N VAL A 62 -7.20 -7.11 8.22
CA VAL A 62 -7.57 -7.66 9.51
C VAL A 62 -8.68 -6.81 10.12
N ALA A 63 -9.89 -7.37 10.16
CA ALA A 63 -11.02 -6.70 10.79
C ALA A 63 -10.79 -6.60 12.31
N VAL A 64 -10.96 -5.40 12.86
CA VAL A 64 -10.91 -5.15 14.31
C VAL A 64 -12.14 -4.39 14.76
N ASP A 65 -12.47 -4.49 16.04
CA ASP A 65 -13.54 -3.69 16.63
C ASP A 65 -13.19 -2.18 16.60
N GLY A 66 -14.19 -1.34 16.35
CA GLY A 66 -14.08 0.11 16.40
C GLY A 66 -13.83 0.79 15.05
N ASP A 67 -13.20 1.97 15.09
CA ASP A 67 -12.95 2.85 13.92
C ASP A 67 -11.46 2.87 13.51
N THR A 68 -10.68 1.92 14.01
CA THR A 68 -9.22 1.95 13.89
C THR A 68 -8.77 1.72 12.44
N PHE A 69 -7.87 2.56 11.93
CA PHE A 69 -7.16 2.33 10.68
C PHE A 69 -5.65 2.41 10.93
N VAL A 70 -4.97 1.26 10.88
CA VAL A 70 -3.52 1.19 11.13
C VAL A 70 -2.79 0.25 10.18
N LEU A 71 -1.61 0.68 9.75
CA LEU A 71 -0.64 -0.17 9.08
C LEU A 71 0.01 -1.09 10.11
N GLU A 72 -0.34 -2.38 10.08
CA GLU A 72 0.21 -3.39 10.98
C GLU A 72 1.69 -3.63 10.64
N SER A 73 1.95 -4.08 9.41
CA SER A 73 3.27 -4.49 8.99
C SER A 73 3.40 -4.46 7.47
N ILE A 74 4.63 -4.33 6.99
CA ILE A 74 4.95 -4.41 5.57
C ILE A 74 5.97 -5.51 5.34
N ARG A 75 5.74 -6.30 4.30
CA ARG A 75 6.67 -7.28 3.78
C ARG A 75 7.38 -6.67 2.59
N LEU A 76 8.68 -6.47 2.74
CA LEU A 76 9.54 -6.02 1.66
C LEU A 76 9.97 -7.24 0.84
N ALA A 77 9.96 -7.10 -0.48
CA ALA A 77 10.69 -8.00 -1.35
C ALA A 77 12.14 -8.09 -0.85
N ALA A 78 12.69 -9.30 -0.86
CA ALA A 78 14.15 -9.41 -0.97
C ALA A 78 14.58 -8.59 -2.19
N ALA A 79 15.75 -7.95 -2.12
CA ALA A 79 16.26 -7.10 -3.19
C ALA A 79 16.62 -7.96 -4.41
N GLU A 80 15.62 -8.45 -5.13
CA GLU A 80 15.78 -9.14 -6.40
C GLU A 80 15.82 -8.05 -7.47
N GLY A 81 16.94 -8.01 -8.19
CA GLY A 81 17.41 -6.90 -9.00
C GLY A 81 16.31 -6.22 -9.83
N ALA A 82 16.40 -4.89 -9.88
CA ALA A 82 15.62 -4.02 -10.73
C ALA A 82 15.62 -4.57 -12.17
N GLY A 83 14.58 -5.34 -12.50
CA GLY A 83 14.23 -5.70 -13.86
C GLY A 83 13.64 -4.46 -14.53
N ASP A 84 14.52 -3.79 -15.27
CA ASP A 84 14.22 -3.07 -16.51
C ASP A 84 12.85 -3.42 -17.10
N VAL A 85 11.99 -2.42 -17.28
CA VAL A 85 10.93 -2.49 -18.29
C VAL A 85 11.23 -1.48 -19.40
N PRO A 86 11.24 -1.93 -20.67
CA PRO A 86 11.81 -1.18 -21.79
C PRO A 86 10.86 -0.08 -22.28
N GLY A 87 11.44 0.87 -23.02
CA GLY A 87 10.82 2.11 -23.46
C GLY A 87 9.42 2.02 -24.09
N HIS A 88 8.69 3.11 -23.90
CA HIS A 88 7.46 3.41 -24.61
C HIS A 88 7.79 3.94 -26.02
N PRO A 89 7.32 3.31 -27.12
CA PRO A 89 7.16 3.99 -28.40
C PRO A 89 5.71 4.49 -28.49
N GLY A 90 5.55 5.80 -28.64
CA GLY A 90 4.28 6.47 -28.90
C GLY A 90 4.52 7.90 -29.34
#